data_AF-A0A2H1WML9-F1
#
_entry.id   AF-A0A2H1WML9-F1
#
_cell.length_a   1.000
_cell.length_b   1.000
_cell.length_c   1.000
_cell.angle_alpha   90.00
_cell.angle_beta   90.00
_cell.angle_gamma   90.00
#
_symmetry.space_group_name_H-M   'P 1'
#
loop_
_entity.id
_entity.type
_entity.pdbx_description
1 polymer ?
#
loop_
_entity_poly.entity_id
_entity_poly.type
_entity_poly.pdbx_seq_one_letter_code
_entity_poly.pdbx_strand_id
1 'polypeptide(L)'
;MTMLVACWMFFTIVFLLYNEKEEVTRHSSVAPGEIKSYPLHTAQDLLSVSLKLTGPFLSEQSEKKLNASQMMNMGKMDVWVEGVATALKNEVNRSPHWIIMLDPEDEIDFTEGETRTTVLKMDANPGPNATYFLKMKTNVNTTTPFALSYTMDPLDISTGVIYACVLLGALYVLIIFEVINRTMAAVLISTTSLAALSIAGERPTLPELISWLDVETLLLLFSMMLLVAIMAETGLFDFLAVFTFEVCWVKVLFYFYFFITSHLKSPNG
;
A
#
# COMPACT_ATOMS: atom_id res chain seq x y z
N MET A 1 17.39 -0.97 28.36
CA MET A 1 16.82 0.31 27.87
C MET A 1 17.75 1.05 26.91
N THR A 2 18.97 1.42 27.31
CA THR A 2 19.92 2.16 26.46
C THR A 2 20.26 1.45 25.14
N MET A 3 20.49 0.14 25.17
CA MET A 3 20.78 -0.67 23.97
C MET A 3 19.61 -0.68 22.96
N LEU A 4 18.38 -0.62 23.45
CA LEU A 4 17.16 -0.60 22.64
C LEU A 4 16.92 0.77 22.00
N VAL A 5 17.19 1.85 22.73
CA VAL A 5 17.18 3.22 22.20
C VAL A 5 18.28 3.40 21.15
N ALA A 6 19.47 2.83 21.37
CA ALA A 6 20.55 2.85 20.38
C ALA A 6 20.16 2.08 19.10
N CYS A 7 19.51 0.92 19.25
CA CYS A 7 18.98 0.15 18.14
C CYS A 7 17.92 0.94 17.34
N TRP A 8 17.01 1.62 18.03
CA TRP A 8 16.05 2.51 17.41
C TRP A 8 16.72 3.62 16.59
N MET A 9 17.67 4.33 17.22
CA MET A 9 18.42 5.41 16.57
C MET A 9 19.19 4.92 15.34
N PHE A 10 19.71 3.71 15.36
CA PHE A 10 20.38 3.11 14.21
C PHE A 10 19.41 2.96 13.02
N PHE A 11 18.24 2.37 13.23
CA PHE A 11 17.25 2.20 12.15
C PHE A 11 16.70 3.52 11.63
N THR A 12 16.51 4.53 12.49
CA THR A 12 16.08 5.86 12.03
C THR A 12 17.15 6.56 11.21
N ILE A 13 18.43 6.43 11.58
CA ILE A 13 19.54 6.96 10.78
C ILE A 13 19.59 6.25 9.42
N VAL A 14 19.46 4.93 9.37
CA VAL A 14 19.41 4.17 8.12
C VAL A 14 18.26 4.67 7.23
N PHE A 15 17.06 4.82 7.79
CA PHE A 15 15.91 5.34 7.04
C PHE A 15 16.18 6.74 6.46
N LEU A 16 16.83 7.63 7.21
CA LEU A 16 17.14 9.00 6.77
C LEU A 16 18.24 9.07 5.70
N LEU A 17 19.16 8.10 5.65
CA LEU A 17 20.27 8.08 4.71
C LEU A 17 19.87 7.63 3.29
N TYR A 18 18.77 6.90 3.17
CA TYR A 18 18.26 6.43 1.88
C TYR A 18 17.33 7.46 1.26
N ASN A 19 17.50 7.75 -0.04
CA ASN A 19 16.62 8.68 -0.74
C ASN A 19 15.21 8.11 -0.96
N GLU A 20 14.25 9.01 -1.10
CA GLU A 20 12.88 8.65 -1.48
C GLU A 20 12.86 8.06 -2.89
N LYS A 21 11.90 7.14 -3.13
CA LYS A 21 11.67 6.57 -4.45
C LYS A 21 11.33 7.70 -5.44
N GLU A 22 12.13 7.83 -6.50
CA GLU A 22 11.82 8.75 -7.60
C GLU A 22 10.81 8.08 -8.55
N GLU A 23 9.52 8.32 -8.34
CA GLU A 23 8.50 7.98 -9.35
C GLU A 23 8.47 9.10 -10.40
N VAL A 24 9.16 8.89 -11.53
CA VAL A 24 9.18 9.85 -12.62
C VAL A 24 7.89 9.69 -13.43
N THR A 25 6.93 10.58 -13.19
CA THR A 25 5.69 10.67 -13.98
C THR A 25 5.93 11.52 -15.24
N ARG A 26 5.55 10.99 -16.41
CA ARG A 26 5.65 11.70 -17.69
C ARG A 26 4.34 11.58 -18.44
N HIS A 27 3.82 12.71 -18.90
CA HIS A 27 2.66 12.74 -19.78
C HIS A 27 3.12 12.71 -21.23
N SER A 28 2.53 11.85 -22.05
CA SER A 28 2.83 11.78 -23.47
C SER A 28 1.66 11.23 -24.27
N SER A 29 1.84 11.14 -25.58
CA SER A 29 0.84 10.58 -26.49
C SER A 29 1.52 9.77 -27.59
N VAL A 30 0.85 8.70 -28.02
CA VAL A 30 1.27 7.90 -29.18
C VAL A 30 0.36 8.23 -30.34
N ALA A 31 0.94 8.65 -31.47
CA ALA A 31 0.20 8.86 -32.71
C ALA A 31 0.05 7.54 -33.48
N PRO A 32 -0.96 7.42 -34.37
CA PRO A 32 -1.20 6.22 -35.15
C PRO A 32 0.04 5.78 -35.94
N GLY A 33 0.49 4.55 -35.72
CA GLY A 33 1.66 3.99 -36.40
C GLY A 33 3.03 4.53 -35.98
N GLU A 34 3.09 5.49 -35.05
CA GLU A 34 4.35 5.99 -34.50
C GLU A 34 4.84 5.07 -33.37
N ILE A 35 6.16 4.81 -33.34
CA ILE A 35 6.80 4.13 -32.22
C ILE A 35 7.48 5.20 -31.37
N LYS A 36 6.92 5.49 -30.21
CA LYS A 36 7.55 6.38 -29.23
C LYS A 36 8.63 5.61 -28.48
N SER A 37 9.80 6.23 -28.32
CA SER A 37 10.91 5.67 -27.56
C SER A 37 11.35 6.61 -26.45
N TYR A 38 11.48 6.08 -25.23
CA TYR A 38 11.93 6.82 -24.06
C TYR A 38 13.22 6.21 -23.56
N PRO A 39 14.33 6.97 -23.52
CA PRO A 39 15.56 6.47 -22.95
C PRO A 39 15.40 6.30 -21.43
N LEU A 40 15.70 5.11 -20.94
CA LEU A 40 15.81 4.79 -19.52
C LEU A 40 17.30 4.89 -19.15
N HIS A 41 17.64 5.91 -18.37
CA HIS A 41 19.00 6.06 -17.88
C HIS A 41 19.17 5.20 -16.64
N THR A 42 19.84 4.06 -16.77
CA THR A 42 20.15 3.18 -15.64
C THR A 42 21.65 2.97 -15.52
N ALA A 43 22.12 2.85 -14.28
CA ALA A 43 23.50 2.56 -13.94
C ALA A 43 23.73 1.08 -13.57
N GLN A 44 22.68 0.24 -13.57
CA GLN A 44 22.72 -1.12 -13.04
C GLN A 44 22.38 -2.19 -14.09
N ASP A 45 22.99 -3.37 -13.93
CA ASP A 45 23.07 -4.49 -14.89
C ASP A 45 21.81 -5.40 -14.95
N LEU A 46 20.86 -5.22 -14.04
CA LEU A 46 19.64 -6.04 -13.95
C LEU A 46 18.45 -5.10 -14.11
N LEU A 47 17.70 -5.23 -15.20
CA LEU A 47 16.59 -4.34 -15.50
C LEU A 47 15.27 -5.06 -15.26
N SER A 48 14.73 -4.90 -14.06
CA SER A 48 13.30 -5.07 -13.84
C SER A 48 12.66 -3.69 -13.77
N VAL A 49 11.72 -3.39 -14.66
CA VAL A 49 11.05 -2.09 -14.69
C VAL A 49 9.59 -2.29 -14.33
N SER A 50 9.17 -1.68 -13.22
CA SER A 50 7.75 -1.53 -12.94
C SER A 50 7.24 -0.35 -13.75
N LEU A 51 6.29 -0.60 -14.64
CA LEU A 51 5.63 0.40 -15.47
C LEU A 51 4.20 0.55 -14.99
N LYS A 52 3.81 1.78 -14.72
CA LYS A 52 2.44 2.19 -14.41
C LYS A 52 2.00 3.15 -15.50
N LEU A 53 1.02 2.73 -16.27
CA LEU A 53 0.42 3.51 -17.34
C LEU A 53 -1.00 3.88 -16.96
N THR A 54 -1.35 5.15 -17.07
CA THR A 54 -2.71 5.65 -16.89
C THR A 54 -3.20 6.27 -18.18
N GLY A 55 -4.37 5.87 -18.65
CA GLY A 55 -4.90 6.30 -19.94
C GLY A 55 -6.28 5.72 -20.23
N PRO A 56 -6.81 5.91 -21.44
CA PRO A 56 -8.11 5.39 -21.87
C PRO A 56 -8.01 3.88 -22.14
N PHE A 57 -7.75 3.13 -21.07
CA PHE A 57 -7.57 1.69 -21.10
C PHE A 57 -8.82 1.01 -20.57
N LEU A 58 -9.20 -0.08 -21.24
CA LEU A 58 -10.30 -0.92 -20.79
C LEU A 58 -9.99 -1.50 -19.41
N SER A 59 -11.00 -1.67 -18.56
CA SER A 59 -10.79 -2.30 -17.25
C SER A 59 -10.44 -3.77 -17.28
N GLU A 60 -9.67 -4.24 -16.28
CA GLU A 60 -9.36 -5.67 -16.13
C GLU A 60 -10.63 -6.53 -16.05
N GLN A 61 -11.69 -5.97 -15.47
CA GLN A 61 -12.97 -6.64 -15.33
C GLN A 61 -13.73 -6.70 -16.64
N SER A 62 -13.67 -5.65 -17.45
CA SER A 62 -14.28 -5.59 -18.77
C SER A 62 -13.53 -6.45 -19.77
N GLU A 63 -12.20 -6.48 -19.70
CA GLU A 63 -11.33 -7.31 -20.53
C GLU A 63 -11.67 -8.80 -20.41
N LYS A 64 -11.88 -9.28 -19.18
CA LYS A 64 -12.28 -10.69 -18.93
C LYS A 64 -13.66 -11.06 -19.46
N LYS A 65 -14.53 -10.08 -19.73
CA LYS A 65 -15.88 -10.29 -20.26
C LYS A 65 -15.95 -10.26 -21.79
N LEU A 66 -14.84 -9.92 -22.47
CA LEU A 66 -14.82 -9.81 -23.92
C LEU A 66 -14.69 -11.17 -24.62
N ASN A 67 -15.40 -11.33 -25.74
CA ASN A 67 -15.24 -12.48 -26.61
C ASN A 67 -13.98 -12.35 -27.48
N ALA A 68 -13.40 -13.48 -27.89
CA ALA A 68 -12.17 -13.53 -28.69
C ALA A 68 -12.25 -12.74 -30.02
N SER A 69 -13.43 -12.65 -30.63
CA SER A 69 -13.67 -11.86 -31.85
C SER A 69 -13.68 -10.35 -31.59
N GLN A 70 -14.24 -9.91 -30.47
CA GLN A 70 -14.27 -8.50 -30.07
C GLN A 70 -12.85 -8.02 -29.71
N MET A 71 -12.09 -8.88 -29.03
CA MET A 71 -10.69 -8.64 -28.64
C MET A 71 -9.74 -8.47 -29.85
N MET A 72 -10.09 -8.94 -31.04
CA MET A 72 -9.30 -8.73 -32.25
C MET A 72 -9.55 -7.36 -32.90
N ASN A 73 -10.76 -6.83 -32.75
CA ASN A 73 -11.17 -5.56 -33.37
C ASN A 73 -10.92 -4.33 -32.48
N MET A 74 -10.62 -4.53 -31.20
CA MET A 74 -10.31 -3.43 -30.29
C MET A 74 -8.90 -2.88 -30.50
N GLY A 75 -8.75 -1.59 -30.20
CA GLY A 75 -7.48 -0.91 -30.13
C GLY A 75 -6.53 -1.57 -29.13
N LYS A 76 -5.27 -1.72 -29.52
CA LYS A 76 -4.22 -2.26 -28.65
C LYS A 76 -3.05 -1.30 -28.56
N MET A 77 -2.51 -1.17 -27.36
CA MET A 77 -1.24 -0.51 -27.10
C MET A 77 -0.23 -1.57 -26.68
N ASP A 78 0.84 -1.70 -27.46
CA ASP A 78 1.96 -2.59 -27.19
C ASP A 78 3.08 -1.78 -26.54
N VAL A 79 3.55 -2.26 -25.39
CA VAL A 79 4.61 -1.65 -24.59
C VAL A 79 5.71 -2.69 -24.36
N TRP A 80 6.95 -2.36 -24.70
CA TRP A 80 8.08 -3.26 -24.47
C TRP A 80 9.36 -2.47 -24.19
N VAL A 81 10.33 -3.11 -23.55
CA VAL A 81 11.64 -2.53 -23.31
C VAL A 81 12.65 -3.19 -24.24
N GLU A 82 13.49 -2.38 -24.87
CA GLU A 82 14.62 -2.84 -25.69
C GLU A 82 15.93 -2.41 -25.07
N GLY A 83 16.87 -3.35 -24.92
CA GLY A 83 18.25 -3.08 -24.53
C GLY A 83 19.14 -3.07 -25.77
N VAL A 84 19.85 -1.98 -26.00
CA VAL A 84 20.80 -1.85 -27.10
C VAL A 84 22.23 -1.82 -26.53
N ALA A 85 23.00 -2.86 -26.86
CA ALA A 85 24.42 -2.98 -26.52
C ALA A 85 25.30 -2.21 -27.51
N THR A 86 26.31 -1.49 -27.02
CA THR A 86 27.17 -0.64 -27.86
C THR A 86 28.33 -1.43 -28.50
N ALA A 87 28.64 -2.63 -28.00
CA ALA A 87 29.81 -3.41 -28.41
C ALA A 87 29.40 -4.74 -29.09
N LEU A 88 29.54 -4.78 -30.41
CA LEU A 88 29.49 -5.94 -31.30
C LEU A 88 28.15 -6.71 -31.38
N LYS A 89 27.53 -6.58 -32.57
CA LYS A 89 26.29 -7.18 -33.08
C LYS A 89 25.00 -6.57 -32.53
N ASN A 90 24.14 -6.19 -33.46
CA ASN A 90 22.76 -5.71 -33.30
C ASN A 90 21.83 -6.81 -32.73
N GLU A 91 22.20 -7.47 -31.64
CA GLU A 91 21.26 -8.32 -30.89
C GLU A 91 20.45 -7.41 -29.98
N VAL A 92 19.27 -7.05 -30.48
CA VAL A 92 18.28 -6.27 -29.72
C VAL A 92 17.62 -7.23 -28.75
N ASN A 93 18.00 -7.15 -27.47
CA ASN A 93 17.32 -7.88 -26.42
C ASN A 93 16.00 -7.18 -26.12
N ARG A 94 14.89 -7.91 -26.30
CA ARG A 94 13.53 -7.40 -26.08
C ARG A 94 12.91 -8.08 -24.87
N SER A 95 12.24 -7.31 -24.03
CA SER A 95 11.30 -7.86 -23.06
C SER A 95 10.09 -8.47 -23.78
N PRO A 96 9.30 -9.33 -23.12
CA PRO A 96 7.96 -9.65 -23.60
C PRO A 96 7.14 -8.36 -23.82
N HIS A 97 6.28 -8.38 -24.83
CA HIS A 97 5.39 -7.26 -25.13
C HIS A 97 4.24 -7.28 -24.13
N TRP A 98 4.03 -6.16 -23.45
CA TRP A 98 2.85 -5.93 -22.65
C TRP A 98 1.77 -5.28 -23.52
N ILE A 99 0.68 -6.00 -23.72
CA ILE A 99 -0.44 -5.58 -24.55
C ILE A 99 -1.53 -5.05 -23.64
N ILE A 100 -1.97 -3.81 -23.86
CA ILE A 100 -3.06 -3.17 -23.14
C ILE A 100 -4.17 -2.88 -24.13
N MET A 101 -5.41 -3.25 -23.78
CA MET A 101 -6.58 -2.93 -24.60
C MET A 101 -7.04 -1.50 -24.32
N LEU A 102 -7.28 -0.76 -25.39
CA LEU A 102 -7.81 0.59 -25.35
C LEU A 102 -9.33 0.55 -25.39
N ASP A 103 -9.95 1.57 -24.81
CA ASP A 103 -11.39 1.79 -24.98
C ASP A 103 -11.74 2.12 -26.45
N PRO A 104 -13.00 1.88 -26.87
CA PRO A 104 -13.45 2.15 -28.23
C PRO A 104 -13.22 3.60 -28.64
N GLU A 105 -12.85 3.82 -29.91
CA GLU A 105 -12.45 5.13 -30.45
C GLU A 105 -13.45 6.27 -30.18
N ASP A 106 -14.74 5.95 -30.11
CA ASP A 106 -15.82 6.91 -29.88
C ASP A 106 -15.90 7.41 -28.41
N GLU A 107 -15.31 6.70 -27.45
CA GLU A 107 -15.37 7.00 -26.01
C GLU A 107 -14.01 7.42 -25.41
N ILE A 108 -12.92 7.37 -26.19
CA ILE A 108 -11.56 7.68 -25.73
C ILE A 108 -11.46 9.07 -25.07
N ASP A 109 -12.21 10.06 -25.56
CA ASP A 109 -12.18 11.44 -25.03
C ASP A 109 -12.95 11.63 -23.70
N PHE A 110 -13.82 10.68 -23.32
CA PHE A 110 -14.74 10.80 -22.18
C PHE A 110 -14.60 9.68 -21.14
N THR A 111 -13.59 8.83 -21.26
CA THR A 111 -13.34 7.74 -20.32
C THR A 111 -12.56 8.21 -19.09
N GLU A 112 -12.94 7.71 -17.91
CA GLU A 112 -12.11 7.85 -16.73
C GLU A 112 -10.83 7.01 -16.95
N GLY A 113 -9.68 7.67 -16.97
CA GLY A 113 -8.42 7.00 -17.28
C GLY A 113 -8.09 5.90 -16.27
N GLU A 114 -8.05 4.66 -16.72
CA GLU A 114 -7.68 3.53 -15.88
C GLU A 114 -6.17 3.39 -15.77
N THR A 115 -5.70 2.98 -14.60
CA THR A 115 -4.28 2.76 -14.33
C THR A 115 -3.95 1.28 -14.40
N ARG A 116 -3.05 0.90 -15.30
CA ARG A 116 -2.53 -0.45 -15.45
C ARG A 116 -1.07 -0.50 -14.99
N THR A 117 -0.70 -1.55 -14.27
CA THR A 117 0.67 -1.73 -13.77
C THR A 117 1.20 -3.10 -14.21
N THR A 118 2.44 -3.15 -14.69
CA THR A 118 3.14 -4.41 -14.98
C THR A 118 4.60 -4.31 -14.58
N VAL A 119 5.23 -5.44 -14.31
CA VAL A 119 6.68 -5.55 -14.13
C VAL A 119 7.27 -6.22 -15.36
N LEU A 120 8.02 -5.48 -16.15
CA LEU A 120 8.77 -6.02 -17.28
C LEU A 120 10.16 -6.43 -16.82
N LYS A 121 10.46 -7.72 -16.95
CA LYS A 121 11.78 -8.29 -16.69
C LYS A 121 12.49 -8.50 -18.02
N MET A 122 13.78 -8.17 -18.09
CA MET A 122 14.63 -8.55 -19.22
C MET A 122 15.28 -9.91 -18.97
N ASP A 123 15.11 -10.84 -19.91
CA ASP A 123 15.65 -12.20 -19.82
C ASP A 123 17.17 -12.27 -20.09
N ALA A 124 17.74 -11.27 -20.78
CA ALA A 124 19.14 -11.27 -21.18
C ALA A 124 19.82 -9.91 -20.92
N ASN A 125 20.91 -9.92 -20.14
CA ASN A 125 21.75 -8.74 -19.93
C ASN A 125 22.42 -8.36 -21.27
N PRO A 126 22.18 -7.16 -21.83
CA PRO A 126 22.80 -6.73 -23.08
C PRO A 126 24.30 -6.39 -22.95
N GLY A 127 24.92 -6.66 -21.79
CA GLY A 127 26.35 -6.45 -21.57
C GLY A 127 26.66 -5.08 -20.96
N PRO A 128 27.94 -4.81 -20.63
CA PRO A 128 28.33 -3.61 -19.93
C PRO A 128 28.13 -2.38 -20.84
N ASN A 129 27.40 -1.38 -20.35
CA ASN A 129 26.95 -0.18 -21.07
C ASN A 129 25.82 -0.40 -22.09
N ALA A 130 24.80 -1.17 -21.70
CA ALA A 130 23.53 -1.19 -22.42
C ALA A 130 22.74 0.10 -22.19
N THR A 131 22.18 0.66 -23.26
CA THR A 131 21.15 1.71 -23.16
C THR A 131 19.78 1.07 -23.35
N TYR A 132 18.88 1.35 -22.41
CA TYR A 132 17.55 0.79 -22.43
C TYR A 132 16.56 1.82 -22.96
N PHE A 133 15.67 1.39 -23.84
CA PHE A 133 14.61 2.21 -24.41
C PHE A 133 13.27 1.55 -24.13
N LEU A 134 12.38 2.27 -23.46
CA LEU A 134 10.97 1.92 -23.40
C LEU A 134 10.31 2.32 -24.73
N LYS A 135 9.73 1.36 -25.43
CA LYS A 135 9.02 1.58 -26.68
C LYS A 135 7.54 1.31 -26.53
N MET A 136 6.75 2.16 -27.17
CA MET A 136 5.30 2.06 -27.16
C MET A 136 4.77 2.26 -28.57
N LYS A 137 3.78 1.45 -28.94
CA LYS A 137 3.11 1.51 -30.24
C LYS A 137 1.62 1.29 -30.04
N THR A 138 0.81 2.03 -30.77
CA THR A 138 -0.64 1.91 -30.76
C THR A 138 -1.15 1.54 -32.16
N ASN A 139 -2.17 0.67 -32.23
CA ASN A 139 -2.82 0.25 -33.47
C ASN A 139 -4.11 1.06 -33.81
N VAL A 140 -4.44 2.02 -32.96
CA VAL A 140 -5.63 2.88 -33.09
C VAL A 140 -5.36 4.03 -34.04
N ASN A 141 -6.39 4.48 -34.76
CA ASN A 141 -6.25 5.55 -35.74
C ASN A 141 -6.37 6.96 -35.13
N THR A 142 -6.49 7.05 -33.81
CA THR A 142 -6.52 8.27 -33.01
C THR A 142 -5.29 8.37 -32.12
N THR A 143 -4.90 9.59 -31.75
CA THR A 143 -3.78 9.83 -30.84
C THR A 143 -4.20 9.51 -29.41
N THR A 144 -3.60 8.51 -28.78
CA THR A 144 -3.95 8.10 -27.43
C THR A 144 -3.04 8.78 -26.41
N PRO A 145 -3.57 9.66 -25.53
CA PRO A 145 -2.79 10.24 -24.43
C PRO A 145 -2.60 9.20 -23.33
N PHE A 146 -1.45 9.24 -22.66
CA PHE A 146 -1.16 8.40 -21.51
C PHE A 146 -0.22 9.12 -20.53
N ALA A 147 -0.35 8.80 -19.25
CA ALA A 147 0.61 9.13 -18.22
C ALA A 147 1.43 7.86 -17.92
N LEU A 148 2.75 7.98 -18.02
CA LEU A 148 3.71 6.92 -17.73
C LEU A 148 4.44 7.26 -16.44
N SER A 149 4.35 6.37 -15.46
CA SER A 149 5.23 6.33 -14.31
C SER A 149 6.06 5.06 -14.40
N TYR A 150 7.36 5.15 -14.14
CA TYR A 150 8.21 3.96 -14.08
C TYR A 150 9.09 3.96 -12.83
N THR A 151 9.38 2.78 -12.33
CA THR A 151 10.30 2.53 -11.23
C THR A 151 11.31 1.47 -11.67
N MET A 152 12.58 1.72 -11.37
CA MET A 152 13.67 0.79 -11.61
C MET A 152 13.81 -0.16 -10.43
N ASP A 153 13.95 -1.43 -10.73
CA ASP A 153 14.18 -2.53 -9.79
C ASP A 153 13.18 -2.59 -8.64
N PRO A 154 11.90 -2.89 -8.96
CA PRO A 154 10.91 -3.09 -7.93
C PRO A 154 11.28 -4.26 -7.03
N LEU A 155 10.97 -4.12 -5.75
CA LEU A 155 11.12 -5.20 -4.77
C LEU A 155 10.36 -6.45 -5.23
N ASP A 156 11.04 -7.58 -5.27
CA ASP A 156 10.37 -8.85 -5.55
C ASP A 156 9.38 -9.21 -4.44
N ILE A 157 8.16 -9.57 -4.85
CA ILE A 157 7.03 -9.83 -3.94
C ILE A 157 7.38 -10.94 -2.94
N SER A 158 8.09 -11.98 -3.37
CA SER A 158 8.44 -13.11 -2.49
C SER A 158 9.36 -12.68 -1.35
N THR A 159 10.33 -11.81 -1.65
CA THR A 159 11.27 -11.28 -0.67
C THR A 159 10.59 -10.28 0.27
N GLY A 160 9.69 -9.44 -0.26
CA GLY A 160 8.88 -8.53 0.55
C GLY A 160 8.01 -9.24 1.58
N VAL A 161 7.36 -10.35 1.20
CA VAL A 161 6.56 -11.16 2.12
C VAL A 161 7.40 -11.73 3.26
N ILE A 162 8.63 -12.18 2.97
CA ILE A 162 9.54 -12.70 4.00
C ILE A 162 9.89 -11.60 5.01
N TYR A 163 10.25 -10.40 4.55
CA TYR A 163 10.53 -9.28 5.45
C TYR A 163 9.31 -8.92 6.31
N ALA A 164 8.11 -8.87 5.72
CA ALA A 164 6.87 -8.59 6.44
C ALA A 164 6.59 -9.65 7.52
N CYS A 165 6.74 -10.94 7.20
CA CYS A 165 6.56 -12.02 8.18
C CYS A 165 7.56 -11.93 9.33
N VAL A 166 8.83 -11.62 9.05
CA VAL A 166 9.86 -11.46 10.08
C VAL A 166 9.56 -10.27 10.99
N LEU A 167 9.22 -9.12 10.42
CA LEU A 167 8.87 -7.91 11.17
C LEU A 167 7.61 -8.10 12.03
N LEU A 168 6.59 -8.74 11.47
CA LEU A 168 5.35 -9.05 12.19
C LEU A 168 5.61 -10.04 13.33
N GLY A 169 6.37 -11.10 13.08
CA GLY A 169 6.79 -12.06 14.10
C GLY A 169 7.57 -11.38 15.23
N ALA A 170 8.51 -10.50 14.89
CA ALA A 170 9.28 -9.74 15.87
C ALA A 170 8.39 -8.82 16.72
N LEU A 171 7.41 -8.13 16.12
CA LEU A 171 6.45 -7.31 16.86
C LEU A 171 5.64 -8.14 17.86
N TYR A 172 5.12 -9.29 17.45
CA TYR A 172 4.34 -10.15 18.32
C TYR A 172 5.19 -10.68 19.49
N VAL A 173 6.43 -11.09 19.24
CA VAL A 173 7.35 -11.50 20.30
C VAL A 173 7.59 -10.35 21.28
N LEU A 174 7.84 -9.13 20.81
CA LEU A 174 8.06 -7.96 21.68
C LEU A 174 6.84 -7.62 22.55
N ILE A 175 5.63 -7.77 22.01
CA ILE A 175 4.37 -7.49 22.74
C ILE A 175 4.05 -8.62 23.73
N ILE A 176 4.08 -9.88 23.30
CA ILE A 176 3.63 -11.03 24.12
C ILE A 176 4.59 -11.28 25.28
N PHE A 177 5.90 -11.23 25.04
CA PHE A 177 6.90 -11.39 26.09
C PHE A 177 7.11 -10.13 26.93
N GLU A 178 6.40 -9.03 26.61
CA GLU A 178 6.48 -7.72 27.28
C GLU A 178 7.93 -7.29 27.57
N VAL A 179 8.83 -7.51 26.60
CA VAL A 179 10.27 -7.20 26.74
C VAL A 179 10.49 -5.69 26.96
N ILE A 180 9.60 -4.87 26.41
CA ILE A 180 9.57 -3.41 26.48
C ILE A 180 8.12 -2.91 26.58
N ASN A 181 7.92 -1.62 26.84
CA ASN A 181 6.60 -1.01 26.79
C ASN A 181 5.98 -1.20 25.39
N ARG A 182 4.71 -1.59 25.33
CA ARG A 182 3.94 -1.83 24.10
C ARG A 182 4.02 -0.65 23.13
N THR A 183 4.04 0.59 23.63
CA THR A 183 4.17 1.79 22.80
C THR A 183 5.57 1.88 22.16
N MET A 184 6.62 1.59 22.92
CA MET A 184 7.99 1.57 22.40
C MET A 184 8.20 0.45 21.38
N ALA A 185 7.61 -0.73 21.61
CA ALA A 185 7.63 -1.83 20.65
C ALA A 185 7.00 -1.45 19.31
N ALA A 186 5.85 -0.79 19.35
CA ALA A 186 5.16 -0.31 18.15
C ALA A 186 6.03 0.69 17.36
N VAL A 187 6.63 1.67 18.05
CA VAL A 187 7.49 2.70 17.41
C VAL A 187 8.78 2.10 16.83
N LEU A 188 9.39 1.13 17.51
CA LEU A 188 10.57 0.43 17.02
C LEU A 188 10.28 -0.34 15.73
N ILE A 189 9.22 -1.14 15.71
CA ILE A 189 8.89 -1.95 14.54
C ILE A 189 8.38 -1.09 13.40
N SER A 190 7.61 -0.02 13.65
CA SER A 190 7.18 0.89 12.57
C SER A 190 8.37 1.55 11.87
N THR A 191 9.33 2.06 12.64
CA THR A 191 10.57 2.65 12.09
C THR A 191 11.46 1.61 11.42
N THR A 192 11.57 0.41 11.98
CA THR A 192 12.34 -0.71 11.37
C THR A 192 11.69 -1.16 10.06
N SER A 193 10.36 -1.18 9.97
CA SER A 193 9.62 -1.52 8.75
C SER A 193 9.90 -0.51 7.63
N LEU A 194 9.86 0.78 7.95
CA LEU A 194 10.22 1.84 7.00
C LEU A 194 11.69 1.77 6.59
N ALA A 195 12.59 1.47 7.53
CA ALA A 195 14.01 1.27 7.24
C ALA A 195 14.25 0.04 6.34
N ALA A 196 13.50 -1.04 6.53
CA ALA A 196 13.58 -2.23 5.68
C ALA A 196 13.12 -1.92 4.25
N LEU A 197 12.02 -1.18 4.09
CA LEU A 197 11.56 -0.70 2.78
C LEU A 197 12.58 0.22 2.11
N SER A 198 13.19 1.14 2.87
CA SER A 198 14.20 2.05 2.32
C SER A 198 15.47 1.34 1.89
N ILE A 199 15.96 0.37 2.68
CA ILE A 199 17.11 -0.48 2.29
C ILE A 199 16.80 -1.23 1.00
N ALA A 200 15.55 -1.66 0.84
CA ALA A 200 15.11 -2.42 -0.31
C ALA A 200 14.77 -1.55 -1.55
N GLY A 201 14.99 -0.23 -1.49
CA GLY A 201 14.81 0.69 -2.62
C GLY A 201 13.38 1.20 -2.83
N GLU A 202 12.43 0.78 -2.00
CA GLU A 202 11.02 1.13 -2.09
C GLU A 202 10.62 2.10 -0.97
N ARG A 203 11.42 3.16 -0.74
CA ARG A 203 11.10 4.16 0.30
C ARG A 203 9.83 4.91 -0.09
N PRO A 204 8.71 4.77 0.66
CA PRO A 204 7.44 5.39 0.33
C PRO A 204 7.50 6.91 0.55
N THR A 205 6.65 7.63 -0.16
CA THR A 205 6.47 9.08 0.05
C THR A 205 5.63 9.34 1.30
N LEU A 206 5.77 10.52 1.92
CA LEU A 206 4.94 10.91 3.07
C LEU A 206 3.42 10.83 2.81
N PRO A 207 2.86 11.33 1.68
CA PRO A 207 1.43 11.21 1.43
C PRO A 207 0.99 9.75 1.27
N GLU A 208 1.82 8.89 0.69
CA GLU A 208 1.55 7.46 0.60
C GLU A 208 1.54 6.80 1.98
N LEU A 209 2.51 7.12 2.85
CA LEU A 209 2.55 6.60 4.22
C LEU A 209 1.32 7.03 5.03
N ILE A 210 0.88 8.28 4.87
CA ILE A 210 -0.36 8.78 5.51
C ILE A 210 -1.58 8.03 4.99
N SER A 211 -1.61 7.65 3.71
CA SER A 211 -2.74 6.89 3.14
C SER A 211 -2.89 5.49 3.74
N TRP A 212 -1.82 4.90 4.28
CA TRP A 212 -1.87 3.62 4.99
C TRP A 212 -2.45 3.75 6.40
N LEU A 213 -2.48 4.97 6.94
CA LEU A 213 -2.94 5.25 8.28
C LEU A 213 -4.43 5.57 8.26
N ASP A 214 -5.20 4.81 9.03
CA ASP A 214 -6.61 5.09 9.24
C ASP A 214 -6.78 6.18 10.32
N VAL A 215 -6.74 7.44 9.89
CA VAL A 215 -6.81 8.60 10.78
C VAL A 215 -8.15 8.64 11.52
N GLU A 216 -9.23 8.19 10.89
CA GLU A 216 -10.57 8.22 11.48
C GLU A 216 -10.64 7.33 12.72
N THR A 217 -10.14 6.09 12.63
CA THR A 217 -10.15 5.19 13.80
C THR A 217 -9.13 5.59 14.86
N LEU A 218 -7.95 6.08 14.49
CA LEU A 218 -6.99 6.60 15.46
C LEU A 218 -7.57 7.78 16.25
N LEU A 219 -8.26 8.70 15.58
CA LEU A 219 -8.88 9.86 16.22
C LEU A 219 -10.08 9.46 17.08
N LEU A 220 -10.85 8.46 16.66
CA LEU A 220 -11.95 7.90 17.47
C LEU A 220 -11.42 7.29 18.77
N LEU A 221 -10.40 6.42 18.70
CA LEU A 221 -9.80 5.81 19.89
C LEU A 221 -9.14 6.84 20.80
N PHE A 222 -8.45 7.82 20.21
CA PHE A 222 -7.86 8.93 20.95
C PHE A 222 -8.94 9.75 21.67
N SER A 223 -10.04 10.09 20.99
CA SER A 223 -11.17 10.82 21.56
C SER A 223 -11.84 10.03 22.70
N MET A 224 -12.02 8.72 22.54
CA MET A 224 -12.58 7.86 23.58
C MET A 224 -11.69 7.85 24.84
N MET A 225 -10.37 7.70 24.66
CA MET A 225 -9.44 7.73 25.79
C MET A 225 -9.42 9.11 26.47
N LEU A 226 -9.48 10.19 25.68
CA LEU A 226 -9.49 11.56 26.18
C LEU A 226 -10.77 11.88 26.97
N LEU A 227 -11.95 11.50 26.45
CA LEU A 227 -13.22 11.70 27.16
C LEU A 227 -13.22 10.98 28.50
N VAL A 228 -12.82 9.70 28.50
CA VAL A 228 -12.72 8.89 29.73
C VAL A 228 -11.74 9.52 30.72
N ALA A 229 -10.61 10.05 30.26
CA ALA A 229 -9.64 10.73 31.13
C ALA A 229 -10.24 11.98 31.80
N ILE A 230 -10.89 12.87 31.02
CA ILE A 230 -11.52 14.09 31.57
C ILE A 230 -12.67 13.74 32.52
N MET A 231 -13.48 12.73 32.19
CA MET A 231 -14.59 12.27 33.02
C MET A 231 -14.11 11.66 34.35
N ALA A 232 -12.95 10.99 34.35
CA ALA A 232 -12.31 10.50 35.55
C ALA A 232 -11.76 11.63 36.42
N GLU A 233 -11.11 12.65 35.84
CA GLU A 233 -10.58 13.79 36.63
C GLU A 233 -11.67 14.65 37.25
N THR A 234 -12.81 14.80 36.58
CA THR A 234 -13.98 15.53 37.13
C THR A 234 -14.73 14.76 38.21
N GLY A 235 -14.36 13.50 38.49
CA GLY A 235 -14.99 12.66 39.52
C GLY A 235 -16.39 12.15 39.14
N LEU A 236 -16.78 12.29 37.87
CA LEU A 236 -18.11 11.89 37.43
C LEU A 236 -18.33 10.38 37.54
N PHE A 237 -17.29 9.57 37.29
CA PHE A 237 -17.36 8.12 37.50
C PHE A 237 -17.54 7.73 38.96
N ASP A 238 -16.88 8.42 39.89
CA ASP A 238 -17.02 8.15 41.33
C ASP A 238 -18.41 8.55 41.83
N PHE A 239 -18.93 9.70 41.38
CA PHE A 239 -20.29 10.12 41.69
C PHE A 239 -21.34 9.12 41.16
N LEU A 240 -21.20 8.68 39.90
CA LEU A 240 -22.09 7.68 39.32
C LEU A 240 -21.99 6.32 40.04
N ALA A 241 -20.81 5.91 40.48
CA ALA A 241 -20.63 4.66 41.22
C ALA A 241 -21.43 4.67 42.54
N VAL A 242 -21.34 5.75 43.32
CA VAL A 242 -22.10 5.91 44.57
C VAL A 242 -23.60 6.03 44.29
N PHE A 243 -24.00 6.85 43.31
CA PHE A 243 -25.41 7.01 42.95
C PHE A 243 -26.05 5.69 42.52
N THR A 244 -25.37 4.92 41.66
CA THR A 244 -25.88 3.62 41.19
C THR A 244 -25.97 2.61 42.34
N PHE A 245 -25.01 2.65 43.27
CA PHE A 245 -25.05 1.82 44.47
C PHE A 245 -26.24 2.14 45.37
N GLU A 246 -26.50 3.42 45.67
CA GLU A 246 -27.65 3.82 46.49
C GLU A 246 -28.98 3.39 45.87
N VAL A 247 -29.16 3.62 44.57
CA VAL A 247 -30.40 3.25 43.86
C VAL A 247 -30.59 1.73 43.81
N CYS A 248 -29.52 0.97 43.58
CA CYS A 248 -29.60 -0.49 43.49
C CYS A 248 -29.83 -1.11 44.88
N TRP A 249 -29.20 -0.58 45.92
CA TRP A 249 -29.36 -1.06 47.29
C TRP A 249 -30.79 -0.88 47.79
N VAL A 250 -31.40 0.28 47.53
CA VAL A 250 -32.82 0.54 47.87
C VAL A 250 -33.76 -0.45 47.18
N LYS A 251 -33.52 -0.74 45.89
CA LYS A 251 -34.33 -1.73 45.14
C LYS A 251 -34.16 -3.15 45.67
N VAL A 252 -32.94 -3.59 45.94
CA VAL A 252 -32.65 -4.93 46.50
C VAL A 252 -33.28 -5.07 47.89
N LEU A 253 -33.20 -4.04 48.72
CA LEU A 253 -33.77 -4.03 50.07
C LEU A 253 -35.31 -4.05 50.02
N PHE A 254 -35.92 -3.40 49.02
CA PHE A 254 -37.36 -3.47 48.77
C PHE A 254 -37.81 -4.88 48.34
N TYR A 255 -37.08 -5.54 47.42
CA TYR A 255 -37.35 -6.93 47.04
C TYR A 255 -37.16 -7.91 48.20
N PHE A 256 -36.12 -7.70 49.01
CA PHE A 256 -35.86 -8.53 50.18
C PHE A 256 -36.96 -8.37 51.24
N TYR A 257 -37.44 -7.14 51.48
CA TYR A 257 -38.57 -6.88 52.39
C TYR A 257 -39.88 -7.51 51.89
N PHE A 258 -40.15 -7.45 50.58
CA PHE A 258 -41.32 -8.11 49.98
C PHE A 258 -41.22 -9.64 50.06
N PHE A 259 -40.01 -10.20 49.90
CA PHE A 259 -39.75 -11.63 50.03
C PHE A 259 -39.96 -12.12 51.47
N ILE A 260 -39.50 -11.38 52.48
CA ILE A 260 -39.73 -11.73 53.89
C ILE A 260 -41.22 -11.59 54.26
N THR A 261 -41.90 -10.54 53.79
CA THR A 261 -43.33 -10.36 54.07
C THR A 261 -44.23 -11.37 53.35
N SER A 262 -43.87 -11.86 52.16
CA SER A 262 -44.58 -12.95 51.48
C SER A 262 -44.40 -14.29 52.21
N HIS A 263 -43.22 -14.56 52.76
CA HIS A 263 -42.97 -15.76 53.59
C HIS A 263 -43.66 -15.69 54.96
N LEU A 264 -43.76 -14.50 55.57
CA LEU A 264 -44.48 -14.30 56.84
C LEU A 264 -46.01 -14.29 56.67
N LYS A 265 -46.52 -14.04 55.47
CA LYS A 265 -47.95 -14.14 55.12
C LYS A 265 -48.35 -15.55 54.65
N SER A 266 -47.63 -16.58 55.09
CA SER A 266 -48.16 -17.94 55.15
C SER A 266 -48.22 -18.44 56.60
N PRO A 267 -49.25 -18.02 57.36
CA PRO A 267 -49.72 -18.79 58.49
C PRO A 267 -51.17 -19.22 58.26
N ASN A 268 -51.35 -20.54 58.12
CA ASN A 268 -52.57 -21.29 58.34
C ASN A 268 -53.82 -20.93 57.50
N GLY A 269 -54.08 -21.80 56.52
CA GLY A 269 -55.32 -21.92 55.75
C GLY A 269 -55.16 -23.00 54.70
#